data_AF-A0A226DAF1-F1
#
_entry.id   AF-A0A226DAF1-F1
#
_cell.length_a   1.000
_cell.length_b   1.000
_cell.length_c   1.000
_cell.angle_alpha   90.00
_cell.angle_beta   90.00
_cell.angle_gamma   90.00
#
_symmetry.space_group_name_H-M   'P 1'
#
loop_
_entity.id
_entity.type
_entity.pdbx_description
1 polymer ?
#
loop_
_entity_poly.entity_id
_entity_poly.type
_entity_poly.pdbx_seq_one_letter_code
_entity_poly.pdbx_strand_id
1 'polypeptide(L)'
;MNPTSILVVLAVLFAVADGFEFRYPLPHFANVFIIFWDGISSKMGVVGHGVTVMTPAVKEVEFFLAPFLDVVLGGDFKNCHHFDVRIAHDRVDDAKVENSAPQPNQERPEDPEPIVTVKTCGGDVNATSASIEFQLWRSIRADMRCVWIVRGPYLKKRFNLIASGLKETDGIYLSAVSYAGLGNSLKLSRSAQNVTIDSEIVIISLIVGHAPTLGFKMEFYSSGASSTAPDKLSCEILTSAKGNVSYPRGGGRYGRYELALFPIAPSVPRRPTLRFTRVDLQASSNCRYDDAIMIYNWSDGRYVLVTVFCGNTIPASVTFQDGAGLVLFQSDLINAGTGFEFQYE
;
A
#
# COMPACT_ATOMS: atom_id res chain seq x y z
N MET A 1 -11.51 37.97 13.23
CA MET A 1 -10.11 38.34 13.48
C MET A 1 -9.36 37.13 14.02
N ASN A 2 -8.71 36.39 13.13
CA ASN A 2 -7.31 36.01 13.25
C ASN A 2 -6.85 35.67 11.82
N PRO A 3 -5.73 36.22 11.34
CA PRO A 3 -5.35 36.14 9.94
C PRO A 3 -4.79 34.73 9.68
N THR A 4 -5.29 34.04 8.67
CA THR A 4 -4.52 32.96 8.05
C THR A 4 -3.32 33.61 7.39
N SER A 5 -2.17 33.54 8.06
CA SER A 5 -0.89 33.89 7.48
C SER A 5 -0.70 33.07 6.20
N ILE A 6 -0.76 33.73 5.05
CA ILE A 6 -0.23 33.19 3.82
C ILE A 6 1.28 33.16 4.01
N LEU A 7 1.85 31.95 4.11
CA LEU A 7 3.29 31.77 4.11
C LEU A 7 3.76 32.06 2.68
N VAL A 8 4.26 33.27 2.45
CA VAL A 8 4.94 33.62 1.19
C VAL A 8 6.36 33.08 1.29
N VAL A 9 6.60 31.91 0.70
CA VAL A 9 7.96 31.37 0.56
C VAL A 9 8.56 31.98 -0.69
N LEU A 10 9.45 32.96 -0.52
CA LEU A 10 10.30 33.45 -1.60
C LEU A 10 11.41 32.40 -1.83
N ALA A 11 11.28 31.58 -2.87
CA ALA A 11 12.35 30.67 -3.25
C ALA A 11 13.38 31.41 -4.10
N VAL A 12 14.65 31.34 -3.71
CA VAL A 12 15.78 31.86 -4.48
C VAL A 12 16.15 30.84 -5.55
N LEU A 13 16.17 31.27 -6.82
CA LEU A 13 16.54 30.42 -7.96
C LEU A 13 18.03 30.09 -7.97
N PHE A 14 18.36 28.83 -8.27
CA PHE A 14 19.68 28.44 -8.78
C PHE A 14 19.54 28.09 -10.26
N ALA A 15 20.22 28.85 -11.11
CA ALA A 15 20.34 28.53 -12.52
C ALA A 15 21.34 27.39 -12.71
N VAL A 16 20.96 26.35 -13.45
CA VAL A 16 21.88 25.35 -14.00
C VAL A 16 21.80 25.43 -15.52
N ALA A 17 22.90 25.09 -16.21
CA ALA A 17 23.15 25.45 -17.60
C ALA A 17 22.10 24.96 -18.64
N ASP A 18 21.18 24.06 -18.28
CA ASP A 18 20.17 23.50 -19.19
C ASP A 18 18.76 23.38 -18.56
N GLY A 19 18.43 24.17 -17.52
CA GLY A 19 17.06 24.22 -16.96
C GLY A 19 16.98 24.64 -15.50
N PHE A 20 15.75 24.68 -14.97
CA PHE A 20 15.48 24.90 -13.55
C PHE A 20 14.98 23.60 -12.91
N GLU A 21 15.58 23.18 -11.78
CA GLU A 21 15.10 22.06 -10.96
C GLU A 21 14.50 22.63 -9.66
N PHE A 22 13.28 22.20 -9.31
CA PHE A 22 12.62 22.60 -8.06
C PHE A 22 12.81 21.51 -7.01
N ARG A 23 13.46 21.84 -5.88
CA ARG A 23 13.45 20.97 -4.68
C ARG A 23 13.20 21.80 -3.45
N TYR A 24 12.04 21.61 -2.83
CA TYR A 24 11.78 22.06 -1.47
C TYR A 24 11.00 20.99 -0.71
N PRO A 25 11.28 20.78 0.58
CA PRO A 25 10.49 19.88 1.41
C PRO A 25 9.32 20.66 1.97
N LEU A 26 8.09 20.36 1.54
CA LEU A 26 6.89 20.84 2.25
C LEU A 26 5.88 19.71 2.45
N PRO A 27 5.14 19.77 3.58
CA PRO A 27 4.29 18.68 4.03
C PRO A 27 2.98 18.64 3.25
N HIS A 28 2.39 17.46 3.24
CA HIS A 28 1.22 16.99 2.50
C HIS A 28 0.19 18.07 2.07
N PHE A 29 -0.23 17.96 0.80
CA PHE A 29 -1.44 18.48 0.13
C PHE A 29 -1.33 19.86 -0.62
N ALA A 30 -1.17 19.89 -1.97
CA ALA A 30 -1.35 21.02 -2.95
C ALA A 30 -1.92 20.72 -4.41
N ASN A 31 -3.06 21.30 -4.84
CA ASN A 31 -3.60 21.16 -6.22
C ASN A 31 -3.04 22.33 -7.06
N VAL A 32 -2.73 22.10 -8.33
CA VAL A 32 -2.08 23.11 -9.19
C VAL A 32 -3.06 23.78 -10.15
N PHE A 33 -3.07 25.11 -10.17
CA PHE A 33 -3.74 25.94 -11.18
C PHE A 33 -2.71 26.79 -11.93
N ILE A 34 -2.93 26.99 -13.22
CA ILE A 34 -2.10 27.83 -14.10
C ILE A 34 -2.97 28.98 -14.59
N ILE A 35 -2.60 30.23 -14.26
CA ILE A 35 -3.25 31.44 -14.80
C ILE A 35 -2.17 32.32 -15.41
N PHE A 36 -2.37 32.71 -16.67
CA PHE A 36 -1.47 33.61 -17.39
C PHE A 36 -1.98 35.06 -17.25
N TRP A 37 -1.09 35.99 -16.92
CA TRP A 37 -1.42 37.42 -16.83
C TRP A 37 -0.79 38.18 -17.98
N ASP A 38 -1.33 37.98 -19.17
CA ASP A 38 -1.15 38.93 -20.26
C ASP A 38 -2.52 39.56 -20.51
N GLY A 39 -2.57 40.89 -20.59
CA GLY A 39 -3.80 41.69 -20.70
C GLY A 39 -4.65 41.49 -21.96
N ILE A 40 -4.68 40.29 -22.54
CA ILE A 40 -5.53 39.91 -23.67
C ILE A 40 -6.27 38.63 -23.30
N SER A 41 -7.52 38.80 -22.85
CA SER A 41 -8.42 37.69 -22.55
C SER A 41 -8.63 36.81 -23.79
N SER A 42 -8.42 35.51 -23.65
CA SER A 42 -9.15 34.53 -24.44
C SER A 42 -9.65 33.41 -23.54
N LYS A 43 -10.93 33.06 -23.70
CA LYS A 43 -11.63 32.01 -22.94
C LYS A 43 -10.92 30.66 -23.16
N MET A 44 -10.47 30.02 -22.08
CA MET A 44 -10.09 28.61 -22.11
C MET A 44 -11.32 27.73 -21.91
N GLY A 45 -11.51 26.76 -22.82
CA GLY A 45 -12.39 25.62 -22.62
C GLY A 45 -11.55 24.39 -22.27
N VAL A 46 -11.94 23.67 -21.21
CA VAL A 46 -11.39 22.36 -20.91
C VAL A 46 -12.03 21.35 -21.86
N VAL A 47 -11.22 20.72 -22.70
CA VAL A 47 -11.59 19.48 -23.41
C VAL A 47 -10.55 18.44 -23.00
N GLY A 48 -10.99 17.23 -22.68
CA GLY A 48 -10.18 16.20 -22.03
C GLY A 48 -8.85 15.86 -22.71
N HIS A 49 -7.92 15.35 -21.90
CA HIS A 49 -6.58 14.87 -22.24
C HIS A 49 -5.69 15.87 -23.01
N GLY A 50 -5.07 16.78 -22.26
CA GLY A 50 -3.93 17.60 -22.72
C GLY A 50 -4.25 19.10 -22.80
N VAL A 51 -3.34 19.93 -22.27
CA VAL A 51 -3.36 21.39 -22.46
C VAL A 51 -2.23 21.74 -23.42
N THR A 52 -2.58 22.25 -24.61
CA THR A 52 -1.59 22.80 -25.55
C THR A 52 -1.62 24.31 -25.47
N VAL A 53 -0.51 24.94 -25.07
CA VAL A 53 -0.35 26.39 -25.04
C VAL A 53 0.56 26.79 -26.19
N MET A 54 0.05 27.62 -27.11
CA MET A 54 0.87 28.27 -28.14
C MET A 54 0.93 29.76 -27.85
N THR A 55 2.06 30.25 -27.36
CA THR A 55 2.35 31.69 -27.26
C THR A 55 3.80 31.97 -27.65
N PRO A 56 4.09 33.12 -28.29
CA PRO A 56 5.45 33.50 -28.65
C PRO A 56 6.08 34.20 -27.44
N ALA A 57 6.95 33.48 -26.75
CA ALA A 57 7.79 33.97 -25.65
C ALA A 57 7.05 34.35 -24.35
N VAL A 58 6.84 33.34 -23.49
CA VAL A 58 6.55 33.57 -22.07
C VAL A 58 7.87 33.94 -21.38
N LYS A 59 7.95 35.15 -20.80
CA LYS A 59 9.16 35.63 -20.10
C LYS A 59 9.17 35.39 -18.60
N GLU A 60 8.00 35.20 -17.99
CA GLU A 60 7.86 34.90 -16.57
C GLU A 60 6.57 34.09 -16.36
N VAL A 61 6.64 33.08 -15.49
CA VAL A 61 5.49 32.30 -15.04
C VAL A 61 5.45 32.40 -13.53
N GLU A 62 4.40 33.02 -12.99
CA GLU A 62 4.13 33.05 -11.56
C GLU A 62 3.11 31.97 -11.19
N PHE A 63 3.41 31.21 -10.14
CA PHE A 63 2.59 30.10 -9.69
C PHE A 63 1.91 30.46 -8.37
N PHE A 64 0.59 30.26 -8.30
CA PHE A 64 -0.17 30.33 -7.05
C PHE A 64 -0.62 28.92 -6.65
N LEU A 65 -0.06 28.40 -5.55
CA LEU A 65 -0.33 27.05 -5.06
C LEU A 65 -1.45 27.08 -4.01
N ALA A 66 -2.46 26.21 -4.16
CA ALA A 66 -3.55 26.01 -3.22
C ALA A 66 -3.63 24.52 -2.80
N PRO A 67 -4.24 24.13 -1.66
CA PRO A 67 -3.64 23.12 -0.79
C PRO A 67 -4.13 21.64 -0.90
N PHE A 68 -4.24 20.98 -2.08
CA PHE A 68 -4.41 19.50 -2.18
C PHE A 68 -3.81 18.75 -3.41
N LEU A 69 -2.67 18.01 -3.34
CA LEU A 69 -1.84 17.26 -4.36
C LEU A 69 -0.31 17.56 -4.44
N ASP A 70 0.49 16.76 -5.14
CA ASP A 70 1.91 17.05 -5.45
C ASP A 70 2.06 16.96 -6.97
N VAL A 71 2.77 17.92 -7.59
CA VAL A 71 2.95 17.98 -9.04
C VAL A 71 4.43 17.99 -9.38
N VAL A 72 4.85 17.06 -10.24
CA VAL A 72 6.20 17.03 -10.81
C VAL A 72 6.11 17.51 -12.26
N LEU A 73 6.81 18.60 -12.57
CA LEU A 73 6.94 19.12 -13.94
C LEU A 73 8.34 18.80 -14.43
N GLY A 74 8.45 18.10 -15.57
CA GLY A 74 9.70 17.88 -16.28
C GLY A 74 9.54 18.29 -17.75
N GLY A 75 10.56 18.93 -18.32
CA GLY A 75 10.57 19.32 -19.74
C GLY A 75 11.99 19.51 -20.28
N ASP A 76 12.16 19.19 -21.56
CA ASP A 76 13.36 19.51 -22.36
C ASP A 76 13.02 20.67 -23.31
N PHE A 77 13.69 21.81 -23.13
CA PHE A 77 13.41 23.05 -23.88
C PHE A 77 14.18 23.17 -25.21
N LYS A 78 14.98 22.17 -25.62
CA LYS A 78 15.68 22.24 -26.92
C LYS A 78 14.77 22.06 -28.12
N ASN A 79 13.61 21.43 -27.95
CA ASN A 79 12.59 21.26 -29.00
C ASN A 79 11.20 21.41 -28.37
N CYS A 80 10.76 22.64 -28.12
CA CYS A 80 9.39 22.92 -27.69
C CYS A 80 8.40 22.20 -28.61
N HIS A 81 7.52 21.35 -28.05
CA HIS A 81 6.08 21.26 -28.35
C HIS A 81 5.34 20.16 -27.55
N HIS A 82 5.94 19.58 -26.50
CA HIS A 82 5.20 18.69 -25.60
C HIS A 82 5.62 18.89 -24.14
N PHE A 83 4.66 19.26 -23.30
CA PHE A 83 4.72 19.06 -21.86
C PHE A 83 3.85 17.85 -21.54
N ASP A 84 4.44 16.84 -20.91
CA ASP A 84 3.71 15.69 -20.41
C ASP A 84 3.47 15.90 -18.91
N VAL A 85 2.25 16.31 -18.54
CA VAL A 85 1.85 16.34 -17.14
C VAL A 85 1.40 14.93 -16.78
N ARG A 86 2.34 14.14 -16.25
CA ARG A 86 2.00 12.83 -15.71
C ARG A 86 1.39 13.01 -14.33
N ILE A 87 0.09 12.74 -14.25
CA ILE A 87 -0.55 12.48 -12.97
C ILE A 87 0.07 11.18 -12.47
N ALA A 88 0.69 11.22 -11.28
CA ALA A 88 1.03 9.99 -10.58
C ALA A 88 -0.30 9.29 -10.22
N HIS A 89 -0.73 8.34 -11.05
CA HIS A 89 -1.69 7.33 -10.61
C HIS A 89 -0.97 6.39 -9.66
N ASP A 90 -1.01 6.78 -8.40
CA ASP A 90 -1.30 5.94 -7.24
C ASP A 90 -0.86 6.71 -6.02
N ARG A 91 -1.77 7.56 -5.54
CA ARG A 91 -1.66 8.03 -4.17
C ARG A 91 -2.02 6.84 -3.29
N VAL A 92 -1.09 6.47 -2.41
CA VAL A 92 -1.46 5.98 -1.09
C VAL A 92 -2.26 7.11 -0.47
N ASP A 93 -3.58 7.06 -0.61
CA ASP A 93 -4.43 7.67 0.39
C ASP A 93 -4.08 6.92 1.69
N ASP A 94 -3.59 7.64 2.70
CA ASP A 94 -3.64 7.13 4.06
C ASP A 94 -5.05 6.57 4.23
N ALA A 95 -5.16 5.25 4.49
CA ALA A 95 -6.44 4.55 4.55
C ALA A 95 -7.43 5.41 5.33
N LYS A 96 -8.45 5.94 4.64
CA LYS A 96 -9.40 6.84 5.26
C LYS A 96 -10.27 6.02 6.20
N VAL A 97 -9.90 6.01 7.47
CA VAL A 97 -10.64 5.30 8.52
C VAL A 97 -11.94 6.06 8.77
N GLU A 98 -12.99 5.70 8.05
CA GLU A 98 -14.34 6.21 8.29
C GLU A 98 -15.13 5.19 9.13
N ASN A 99 -15.57 5.60 10.33
CA ASN A 99 -16.62 4.91 11.06
C ASN A 99 -17.89 4.95 10.19
N SER A 100 -18.26 3.85 9.56
CA SER A 100 -19.34 3.87 8.57
C SER A 100 -20.25 2.64 8.67
N ALA A 101 -21.55 2.90 8.82
CA ALA A 101 -22.62 1.98 8.42
C ALA A 101 -22.49 1.64 6.91
N PRO A 102 -23.21 0.64 6.37
CA PRO A 102 -23.21 0.37 4.93
C PRO A 102 -23.37 1.68 4.15
N GLN A 103 -22.41 2.02 3.28
CA GLN A 103 -22.38 3.35 2.69
C GLN A 103 -23.60 3.51 1.75
N PRO A 104 -24.48 4.50 1.97
CA PRO A 104 -25.54 4.78 1.01
C PRO A 104 -24.89 5.27 -0.29
N ASN A 105 -25.34 4.74 -1.44
CA ASN A 105 -24.85 5.02 -2.80
C ASN A 105 -23.51 4.35 -3.19
N GLN A 106 -23.32 3.08 -2.86
CA GLN A 106 -22.26 2.27 -3.48
C GLN A 106 -22.64 1.89 -4.92
N GLU A 107 -21.69 1.99 -5.87
CA GLU A 107 -21.91 1.53 -7.26
C GLU A 107 -22.34 0.05 -7.33
N ARG A 108 -21.73 -0.79 -6.49
CA ARG A 108 -22.10 -2.18 -6.23
C ARG A 108 -22.40 -2.34 -4.73
N PRO A 109 -23.58 -2.83 -4.34
CA PRO A 109 -23.94 -3.04 -2.95
C PRO A 109 -23.16 -4.21 -2.34
N GLU A 110 -22.96 -4.15 -1.03
CA GLU A 110 -22.41 -5.25 -0.23
C GLU A 110 -23.36 -6.47 -0.21
N ASP A 111 -22.78 -7.66 -0.02
CA ASP A 111 -23.57 -8.86 0.26
C ASP A 111 -24.41 -8.68 1.54
N PRO A 112 -25.64 -9.22 1.59
CA PRO A 112 -26.49 -9.09 2.77
C PRO A 112 -25.98 -9.91 3.97
N GLU A 113 -25.26 -11.01 3.72
CA GLU A 113 -24.67 -11.90 4.72
C GLU A 113 -23.32 -12.44 4.20
N PRO A 114 -22.40 -12.86 5.09
CA PRO A 114 -21.10 -13.39 4.67
C PRO A 114 -21.25 -14.70 3.89
N ILE A 115 -20.63 -14.76 2.70
CA ILE A 115 -20.71 -15.96 1.84
C ILE A 115 -19.67 -17.04 2.19
N VAL A 116 -18.60 -16.68 2.89
CA VAL A 116 -17.54 -17.60 3.32
C VAL A 116 -17.36 -17.52 4.83
N THR A 117 -17.07 -18.65 5.48
CA THR A 117 -16.69 -18.69 6.90
C THR A 117 -15.29 -19.29 7.08
N VAL A 118 -14.41 -18.57 7.78
CA VAL A 118 -13.02 -18.95 8.02
C VAL A 118 -12.78 -19.16 9.51
N LYS A 119 -12.26 -20.33 9.89
CA LYS A 119 -11.99 -20.71 11.29
C LYS A 119 -10.52 -21.06 11.56
N THR A 120 -9.68 -20.98 10.53
CA THR A 120 -8.24 -21.29 10.58
C THR A 120 -7.44 -20.09 11.09
N CYS A 121 -6.27 -20.36 11.67
CA CYS A 121 -5.28 -19.32 11.99
C CYS A 121 -4.58 -18.91 10.69
N GLY A 122 -5.12 -17.89 10.03
CA GLY A 122 -4.64 -17.41 8.75
C GLY A 122 -5.23 -18.13 7.53
N GLY A 123 -4.92 -17.60 6.35
CA GLY A 123 -5.39 -18.09 5.06
C GLY A 123 -5.61 -16.99 4.02
N ASP A 124 -5.66 -17.38 2.75
CA ASP A 124 -6.11 -16.50 1.66
C ASP A 124 -7.64 -16.54 1.57
N VAL A 125 -8.28 -15.38 1.65
CA VAL A 125 -9.73 -15.22 1.62
C VAL A 125 -10.08 -14.39 0.38
N ASN A 126 -10.36 -15.10 -0.71
CA ASN A 126 -10.77 -14.51 -1.98
C ASN A 126 -12.29 -14.62 -2.15
N ALA A 127 -13.01 -13.62 -1.64
CA ALA A 127 -14.47 -13.59 -1.62
C ALA A 127 -15.01 -12.16 -1.58
N THR A 128 -16.28 -11.96 -1.96
CA THR A 128 -16.96 -10.67 -1.83
C THR A 128 -17.31 -10.33 -0.38
N SER A 129 -17.49 -11.35 0.46
CA SER A 129 -17.68 -11.20 1.90
C SER A 129 -17.24 -12.48 2.65
N ALA A 130 -16.82 -12.33 3.91
CA ALA A 130 -16.56 -13.49 4.77
C ALA A 130 -16.69 -13.19 6.27
N SER A 131 -16.99 -14.23 7.04
CA SER A 131 -16.95 -14.25 8.50
C SER A 131 -15.71 -15.00 8.98
N ILE A 132 -14.81 -14.31 9.67
CA ILE A 132 -13.62 -14.88 10.31
C ILE A 132 -13.94 -15.13 11.77
N GLU A 133 -14.11 -16.41 12.11
CA GLU A 133 -14.51 -16.90 13.44
C GLU A 133 -13.37 -17.71 14.06
N PHE A 134 -12.30 -17.04 14.49
CA PHE A 134 -11.15 -17.73 15.05
C PHE A 134 -11.32 -17.93 16.55
N GLN A 135 -11.54 -19.19 16.95
CA GLN A 135 -11.59 -19.65 18.34
C GLN A 135 -12.48 -18.78 19.26
N LEU A 136 -13.62 -18.31 18.75
CA LEU A 136 -14.52 -17.44 19.51
C LEU A 136 -14.85 -18.05 20.89
N TRP A 137 -14.58 -17.30 21.96
CA TRP A 137 -14.70 -17.71 23.37
C TRP A 137 -13.84 -18.92 23.80
N ARG A 138 -12.96 -19.41 22.94
CA ARG A 138 -11.97 -20.44 23.26
C ARG A 138 -10.59 -19.81 23.44
N SER A 139 -9.73 -20.47 24.20
CA SER A 139 -8.41 -19.95 24.52
C SER A 139 -7.46 -20.03 23.34
N ILE A 140 -6.90 -18.89 22.96
CA ILE A 140 -5.77 -18.74 22.05
C ILE A 140 -4.50 -18.64 22.90
N ARG A 141 -3.45 -19.38 22.50
CA ARG A 141 -2.16 -19.36 23.21
C ARG A 141 -1.49 -17.99 23.14
N ALA A 142 -0.67 -17.70 24.16
CA ALA A 142 0.25 -16.56 24.14
C ALA A 142 1.15 -16.60 22.89
N ASP A 143 1.57 -15.43 22.44
CA ASP A 143 2.50 -15.23 21.33
C ASP A 143 2.04 -15.83 19.98
N MET A 144 0.75 -16.15 19.86
CA MET A 144 0.18 -16.61 18.60
C MET A 144 0.17 -15.47 17.58
N ARG A 145 0.53 -15.81 16.35
CA ARG A 145 0.47 -14.94 15.18
C ARG A 145 -0.40 -15.64 14.14
N CYS A 146 -1.44 -14.97 13.64
CA CYS A 146 -2.24 -15.45 12.53
C CYS A 146 -2.35 -14.35 11.49
N VAL A 147 -2.21 -14.68 10.21
CA VAL A 147 -2.29 -13.71 9.12
C VAL A 147 -3.27 -14.20 8.08
N TRP A 148 -4.28 -13.38 7.77
CA TRP A 148 -5.18 -13.59 6.65
C TRP A 148 -4.93 -12.54 5.58
N ILE A 149 -5.03 -12.93 4.32
CA ILE A 149 -5.03 -12.01 3.19
C ILE A 149 -6.45 -11.98 2.67
N VAL A 150 -7.10 -10.83 2.76
CA VAL A 150 -8.45 -10.61 2.24
C VAL A 150 -8.36 -9.90 0.91
N ARG A 151 -9.00 -10.50 -0.10
CA ARG A 151 -9.10 -9.94 -1.45
C ARG A 151 -10.50 -10.15 -2.00
N GLY A 152 -10.94 -9.19 -2.80
CA GLY A 152 -12.26 -9.18 -3.41
C GLY A 152 -12.28 -8.24 -4.60
N PRO A 153 -13.30 -8.34 -5.47
CA PRO A 153 -13.33 -7.66 -6.76
C PRO A 153 -13.51 -6.13 -6.68
N TYR A 154 -13.88 -5.60 -5.50
CA TYR A 154 -14.22 -4.18 -5.32
C TYR A 154 -13.28 -3.49 -4.35
N LEU A 155 -12.97 -2.21 -4.57
CA LEU A 155 -11.95 -1.46 -3.82
C LEU A 155 -12.23 -1.31 -2.32
N LYS A 156 -13.49 -1.10 -1.91
CA LYS A 156 -13.83 -0.80 -0.51
C LYS A 156 -14.06 -2.07 0.27
N LYS A 157 -13.37 -2.23 1.42
CA LYS A 157 -13.54 -3.35 2.34
C LYS A 157 -13.99 -2.83 3.68
N ARG A 158 -15.23 -3.14 4.04
CA ARG A 158 -15.78 -2.81 5.36
C ARG A 158 -15.59 -3.99 6.29
N PHE A 159 -14.90 -3.77 7.40
CA PHE A 159 -14.65 -4.74 8.46
C PHE A 159 -15.47 -4.41 9.69
N ASN A 160 -16.19 -5.39 10.21
CA ASN A 160 -17.00 -5.27 11.42
C ASN A 160 -16.54 -6.29 12.46
N LEU A 161 -15.95 -5.82 13.56
CA LEU A 161 -15.56 -6.68 14.68
C LEU A 161 -16.77 -6.92 15.59
N ILE A 162 -17.46 -8.03 15.37
CA ILE A 162 -18.73 -8.35 16.03
C ILE A 162 -18.52 -8.75 17.49
N ALA A 163 -17.54 -9.63 17.74
CA ALA A 163 -17.22 -10.09 19.08
C ALA A 163 -15.70 -10.22 19.23
N SER A 164 -15.18 -9.83 20.39
CA SER A 164 -13.75 -9.88 20.70
C SER A 164 -13.56 -10.29 22.14
N GLY A 165 -12.84 -11.39 22.36
CA GLY A 165 -12.33 -11.79 23.66
C GLY A 165 -10.87 -11.37 23.91
N LEU A 166 -10.35 -10.48 23.06
CA LEU A 166 -8.95 -10.02 23.09
C LEU A 166 -8.68 -9.09 24.29
N LYS A 167 -7.48 -9.19 24.86
CA LYS A 167 -7.00 -8.32 25.93
C LYS A 167 -6.34 -7.07 25.34
N GLU A 168 -6.03 -6.10 26.20
CA GLU A 168 -5.43 -4.83 25.79
C GLU A 168 -4.09 -4.98 25.04
N THR A 169 -3.28 -5.96 25.45
CA THR A 169 -2.00 -6.31 24.81
C THR A 169 -2.14 -7.02 23.48
N ASP A 170 -3.35 -7.48 23.15
CA ASP A 170 -3.63 -8.20 21.91
C ASP A 170 -4.22 -7.22 20.89
N GLY A 171 -4.24 -7.63 19.63
CA GLY A 171 -4.91 -6.86 18.60
C GLY A 171 -5.11 -7.62 17.30
N ILE A 172 -6.17 -7.23 16.60
CA ILE A 172 -6.37 -7.51 15.18
C ILE A 172 -5.94 -6.26 14.44
N TYR A 173 -5.07 -6.39 13.46
CA TYR A 173 -4.53 -5.26 12.73
C TYR A 173 -4.87 -5.40 11.26
N LEU A 174 -5.40 -4.31 10.68
CA LEU A 174 -5.72 -4.24 9.27
C LEU A 174 -4.67 -3.39 8.56
N SER A 175 -4.02 -3.94 7.55
CA SER A 175 -2.99 -3.26 6.76
C SER A 175 -3.36 -3.30 5.28
N ALA A 176 -3.59 -2.13 4.69
CA ALA A 176 -3.86 -1.99 3.27
C ALA A 176 -2.59 -2.29 2.45
N VAL A 177 -2.73 -3.05 1.37
CA VAL A 177 -1.66 -3.29 0.41
C VAL A 177 -1.90 -2.43 -0.83
N SER A 178 -0.83 -1.88 -1.37
CA SER A 178 -0.83 -1.11 -2.62
C SER A 178 0.47 -1.39 -3.40
N TYR A 179 0.55 -0.89 -4.62
CA TYR A 179 1.78 -0.92 -5.43
C TYR A 179 2.90 -0.02 -4.87
N ALA A 180 2.59 0.85 -3.91
CA ALA A 180 3.61 1.61 -3.16
C ALA A 180 4.12 0.85 -1.92
N GLY A 181 3.60 -0.35 -1.68
CA GLY A 181 3.87 -1.17 -0.50
C GLY A 181 2.72 -1.20 0.49
N LEU A 182 3.04 -1.41 1.76
CA LEU A 182 2.05 -1.58 2.84
C LEU A 182 1.76 -0.26 3.57
N GLY A 183 0.47 0.04 3.72
CA GLY A 183 -0.01 1.19 4.48
C GLY A 183 0.07 0.99 6.00
N ASN A 184 -0.27 2.04 6.74
CA ASN A 184 -0.33 1.99 8.20
C ASN A 184 -1.33 0.92 8.69
N SER A 185 -1.01 0.31 9.84
CA SER A 185 -1.84 -0.74 10.42
C SER A 185 -2.87 -0.14 11.38
N LEU A 186 -4.14 -0.45 11.16
CA LEU A 186 -5.23 -0.04 12.05
C LEU A 186 -5.55 -1.14 13.05
N LYS A 187 -5.47 -0.82 14.35
CA LYS A 187 -5.79 -1.77 15.43
C LYS A 187 -7.31 -1.83 15.70
N LEU A 188 -7.86 -3.03 15.62
CA LEU A 188 -9.17 -3.42 16.14
C LEU A 188 -8.98 -4.33 17.37
N SER A 189 -9.71 -4.06 18.43
CA SER A 189 -9.63 -4.85 19.67
C SER A 189 -10.94 -4.89 20.45
N ARG A 190 -11.80 -3.89 20.27
CA ARG A 190 -13.09 -3.78 20.96
C ARG A 190 -14.22 -4.15 20.01
N SER A 191 -15.22 -4.87 20.51
CA SER A 191 -16.43 -5.19 19.75
C SER A 191 -17.14 -3.92 19.26
N ALA A 192 -17.93 -4.07 18.19
CA ALA A 192 -18.67 -2.99 17.53
C ALA A 192 -17.80 -1.92 16.84
N GLN A 193 -16.53 -2.21 16.57
CA GLN A 193 -15.71 -1.40 15.67
C GLN A 193 -16.05 -1.76 14.22
N ASN A 194 -16.43 -0.76 13.44
CA ASN A 194 -16.79 -0.90 12.03
C ASN A 194 -16.00 0.11 11.19
N VAL A 195 -15.12 -0.40 10.33
CA VAL A 195 -14.15 0.41 9.59
C VAL A 195 -14.16 0.02 8.13
N THR A 196 -14.11 1.01 7.25
CA THR A 196 -13.89 0.81 5.82
C THR A 196 -12.43 1.11 5.45
N ILE A 197 -11.84 0.26 4.64
CA ILE A 197 -10.50 0.42 4.05
C ILE A 197 -10.64 0.44 2.53
N ASP A 198 -10.13 1.49 1.90
CA ASP A 198 -10.06 1.64 0.45
C ASP A 198 -8.78 0.98 -0.07
N SER A 199 -8.81 -0.34 -0.24
CA SER A 199 -7.67 -1.11 -0.78
C SER A 199 -8.13 -2.47 -1.26
N GLU A 200 -7.64 -2.90 -2.43
CA GLU A 200 -7.91 -4.20 -3.06
C GLU A 200 -7.64 -5.40 -2.15
N ILE A 201 -6.53 -5.31 -1.44
CA ILE A 201 -5.94 -6.40 -0.67
C ILE A 201 -5.67 -5.86 0.72
N VAL A 202 -6.24 -6.51 1.73
CA VAL A 202 -6.04 -6.15 3.13
C VAL A 202 -5.43 -7.34 3.85
N ILE A 203 -4.31 -7.12 4.53
CA ILE A 203 -3.73 -8.09 5.44
C ILE A 203 -4.36 -7.90 6.81
N ILE A 204 -4.93 -8.97 7.34
CA ILE A 204 -5.42 -9.05 8.72
C ILE A 204 -4.38 -9.79 9.54
N SER A 205 -3.84 -9.15 10.58
CA SER A 205 -2.88 -9.78 11.50
C SER A 205 -3.47 -9.88 12.90
N LEU A 206 -3.63 -11.09 13.42
CA LEU A 206 -3.85 -11.32 14.85
C LEU A 206 -2.50 -11.42 15.55
N ILE A 207 -2.29 -10.54 16.53
CA ILE A 207 -1.11 -10.53 17.40
C ILE A 207 -1.60 -10.72 18.83
N VAL A 208 -1.30 -11.89 19.39
CA VAL A 208 -1.58 -12.18 20.80
C VAL A 208 -0.34 -11.84 21.63
N GLY A 209 -0.52 -11.14 22.74
CA GLY A 209 0.55 -10.81 23.66
C GLY A 209 1.10 -12.05 24.39
N HIS A 210 1.92 -11.80 25.40
CA HIS A 210 2.62 -12.85 26.16
C HIS A 210 1.73 -13.63 27.15
N ALA A 211 0.42 -13.47 27.08
CA ALA A 211 -0.53 -14.21 27.90
C ALA A 211 -1.67 -14.77 27.03
N PRO A 212 -2.23 -15.95 27.36
CA PRO A 212 -3.37 -16.50 26.62
C PRO A 212 -4.56 -15.54 26.60
N THR A 213 -5.32 -15.57 25.51
CA THR A 213 -6.48 -14.71 25.27
C THR A 213 -7.67 -15.51 24.74
N LEU A 214 -8.80 -14.86 24.46
CA LEU A 214 -9.96 -15.49 23.85
C LEU A 214 -10.13 -15.02 22.40
N GLY A 215 -10.72 -15.88 21.56
CA GLY A 215 -10.90 -15.58 20.15
C GLY A 215 -11.96 -14.54 19.83
N PHE A 216 -12.21 -14.37 18.54
CA PHE A 216 -13.00 -13.27 18.00
C PHE A 216 -13.88 -13.72 16.83
N LYS A 217 -14.85 -12.87 16.49
CA LYS A 217 -15.65 -12.94 15.27
C LYS A 217 -15.61 -11.59 14.57
N MET A 218 -15.14 -11.58 13.34
CA MET A 218 -15.11 -10.40 12.48
C MET A 218 -15.74 -10.75 11.13
N GLU A 219 -16.47 -9.81 10.55
CA GLU A 219 -16.98 -9.93 9.19
C GLU A 219 -16.37 -8.87 8.29
N PHE A 220 -16.15 -9.21 7.02
CA PHE A 220 -15.81 -8.23 6.01
C PHE A 220 -16.79 -8.30 4.83
N TYR A 221 -17.00 -7.15 4.21
CA TYR A 221 -17.83 -6.97 3.03
C TYR A 221 -17.09 -6.08 2.02
N SER A 222 -17.11 -6.46 0.75
CA SER A 222 -16.53 -5.66 -0.34
C SER A 222 -17.60 -4.93 -1.13
N SER A 223 -17.31 -3.71 -1.59
CA SER A 223 -18.26 -2.87 -2.32
C SER A 223 -17.58 -1.75 -3.13
N GLY A 224 -18.39 -1.05 -3.92
CA GLY A 224 -17.93 0.09 -4.74
C GLY A 224 -17.36 -0.33 -6.09
N ALA A 225 -16.46 0.49 -6.63
CA ALA A 225 -15.91 0.30 -7.96
C ALA A 225 -15.10 -1.00 -8.05
N SER A 226 -15.26 -1.70 -9.17
CA SER A 226 -14.38 -2.79 -9.56
C SER A 226 -13.01 -2.21 -9.85
N SER A 227 -11.96 -2.85 -9.35
CA SER A 227 -10.61 -2.40 -9.61
C SER A 227 -9.95 -3.22 -10.71
N THR A 228 -9.04 -2.60 -11.45
CA THR A 228 -8.05 -3.29 -12.27
C THR A 228 -6.87 -3.64 -11.38
N ALA A 229 -7.06 -4.62 -10.50
CA ALA A 229 -5.99 -5.15 -9.67
C ALA A 229 -4.79 -5.55 -10.54
N PRO A 230 -3.55 -5.63 -9.98
CA PRO A 230 -2.46 -6.27 -10.70
C PRO A 230 -2.97 -7.61 -11.24
N ASP A 231 -2.86 -7.80 -12.55
CA ASP A 231 -3.46 -8.93 -13.28
C ASP A 231 -3.04 -10.30 -12.68
N LYS A 232 -1.99 -10.32 -11.86
CA LYS A 232 -1.43 -11.49 -11.20
C LYS A 232 -0.99 -11.20 -9.76
N LEU A 233 -1.84 -11.59 -8.81
CA LEU A 233 -1.51 -11.68 -7.39
C LEU A 233 -1.10 -13.11 -7.01
N SER A 234 0.06 -13.27 -6.37
CA SER A 234 0.50 -14.51 -5.73
C SER A 234 0.57 -14.33 -4.21
N CYS A 235 0.04 -15.28 -3.45
CA CYS A 235 0.01 -15.22 -1.99
C CYS A 235 0.45 -16.56 -1.40
N GLU A 236 1.46 -16.56 -0.54
CA GLU A 236 1.88 -17.75 0.20
C GLU A 236 2.14 -17.39 1.67
N ILE A 237 1.27 -17.88 2.56
CA ILE A 237 1.34 -17.60 4.00
C ILE A 237 2.20 -18.67 4.68
N LEU A 238 3.30 -18.23 5.28
CA LEU A 238 4.37 -19.09 5.79
C LEU A 238 4.22 -19.28 7.30
N THR A 239 3.66 -20.42 7.70
CA THR A 239 3.27 -20.73 9.09
C THR A 239 4.11 -21.83 9.76
N SER A 240 5.00 -22.50 9.01
CA SER A 240 5.92 -23.48 9.57
C SER A 240 7.06 -22.79 10.34
N ALA A 241 7.81 -23.56 11.13
CA ALA A 241 8.94 -23.02 11.90
C ALA A 241 10.16 -22.67 11.03
N LYS A 242 10.25 -23.29 9.86
CA LYS A 242 11.24 -23.02 8.83
C LYS A 242 10.66 -23.32 7.46
N GLY A 243 11.24 -22.76 6.41
CA GLY A 243 10.83 -23.05 5.04
C GLY A 243 11.72 -22.37 4.01
N ASN A 244 11.59 -22.85 2.78
CA ASN A 244 12.28 -22.32 1.61
C ASN A 244 11.23 -21.91 0.59
N VAL A 245 11.39 -20.73 0.03
CA VAL A 245 10.48 -20.15 -0.95
C VAL A 245 11.26 -19.76 -2.18
N SER A 246 10.68 -20.06 -3.34
CA SER A 246 11.17 -19.64 -4.65
C SER A 246 10.05 -18.89 -5.36
N TYR A 247 10.35 -17.72 -5.90
CA TYR A 247 9.44 -16.98 -6.76
C TYR A 247 10.13 -16.61 -8.08
N PRO A 248 9.49 -16.81 -9.25
CA PRO A 248 8.21 -17.50 -9.44
C PRO A 248 8.25 -18.97 -9.01
N ARG A 249 7.09 -19.51 -8.63
CA ARG A 249 6.98 -20.92 -8.24
C ARG A 249 7.25 -21.82 -9.45
N GLY A 250 8.22 -22.72 -9.34
CA GLY A 250 8.65 -23.59 -10.44
C GLY A 250 9.71 -22.98 -11.36
N GLY A 251 10.23 -21.79 -11.03
CA GLY A 251 11.26 -21.09 -11.78
C GLY A 251 10.72 -20.29 -12.97
N GLY A 252 11.62 -19.92 -13.88
CA GLY A 252 11.31 -19.03 -14.99
C GLY A 252 11.41 -17.55 -14.60
N ARG A 253 10.84 -16.67 -15.43
CA ARG A 253 10.85 -15.22 -15.23
C ARG A 253 9.52 -14.78 -14.62
N TYR A 254 9.56 -13.83 -13.69
CA TYR A 254 8.33 -13.21 -13.20
C TYR A 254 7.68 -12.39 -14.33
N GLY A 255 6.37 -12.22 -14.25
CA GLY A 255 5.58 -11.42 -15.19
C GLY A 255 5.60 -9.93 -14.86
N ARG A 256 4.88 -9.17 -15.70
CA ARG A 256 4.68 -7.72 -15.54
C ARG A 256 3.56 -7.46 -14.56
N TYR A 257 3.64 -6.38 -13.79
CA TYR A 257 2.60 -5.97 -12.84
C TYR A 257 2.19 -7.11 -11.90
N GLU A 258 3.15 -7.94 -11.48
CA GLU A 258 2.90 -8.99 -10.51
C GLU A 258 3.06 -8.41 -9.11
N LEU A 259 2.19 -8.86 -8.21
CA LEU A 259 2.32 -8.61 -6.79
C LEU A 259 2.40 -9.97 -6.09
N ALA A 260 3.43 -10.17 -5.27
CA ALA A 260 3.59 -11.41 -4.51
C ALA A 260 3.77 -11.11 -3.02
N LEU A 261 2.95 -11.74 -2.18
CA LEU A 261 2.91 -11.54 -0.74
C LEU A 261 3.31 -12.83 -0.02
N PHE A 262 4.32 -12.71 0.85
CA PHE A 262 4.78 -13.80 1.70
C PHE A 262 4.78 -13.39 3.17
N PRO A 263 3.61 -13.38 3.85
CA PRO A 263 3.57 -13.19 5.29
C PRO A 263 4.25 -14.37 5.99
N ILE A 264 5.19 -14.05 6.88
CA ILE A 264 5.93 -15.01 7.70
C ILE A 264 5.43 -14.86 9.13
N ALA A 265 4.65 -15.84 9.57
CA ALA A 265 4.04 -15.87 10.90
C ALA A 265 4.01 -17.32 11.40
N PRO A 266 5.15 -17.84 11.91
CA PRO A 266 5.23 -19.19 12.42
C PRO A 266 4.15 -19.42 13.49
N SER A 267 3.48 -20.56 13.40
CA SER A 267 2.44 -20.92 14.36
C SER A 267 3.01 -21.01 15.78
N VAL A 268 4.25 -21.46 15.94
CA VAL A 268 4.94 -21.56 17.23
C VAL A 268 5.71 -20.26 17.51
N PRO A 269 5.71 -19.75 18.75
CA PRO A 269 6.45 -18.54 19.11
C PRO A 269 7.95 -18.67 18.79
N ARG A 270 8.43 -17.84 17.87
CA ARG A 270 9.85 -17.76 17.48
C ARG A 270 10.14 -16.41 16.85
N ARG A 271 11.43 -16.09 16.68
CA ARG A 271 11.94 -14.95 15.94
C ARG A 271 12.62 -15.44 14.66
N PRO A 272 11.85 -15.71 13.59
CA PRO A 272 12.41 -16.28 12.37
C PRO A 272 13.40 -15.28 11.74
N THR A 273 14.50 -15.81 11.22
CA THR A 273 15.50 -15.06 10.47
C THR A 273 15.37 -15.37 8.99
N LEU A 274 15.03 -14.34 8.21
CA LEU A 274 14.91 -14.37 6.77
C LEU A 274 16.29 -14.20 6.11
N ARG A 275 16.61 -15.08 5.15
CA ARG A 275 17.86 -15.05 4.38
C ARG A 275 17.56 -15.32 2.91
N PHE A 276 17.94 -14.39 2.03
CA PHE A 276 17.87 -14.61 0.59
C PHE A 276 19.05 -15.47 0.14
N THR A 277 18.80 -16.45 -0.73
CA THR A 277 19.81 -17.34 -1.32
C THR A 277 20.02 -17.06 -2.80
N ARG A 278 19.02 -16.45 -3.47
CA ARG A 278 19.11 -15.96 -4.84
C ARG A 278 18.27 -14.70 -4.98
N VAL A 279 18.76 -13.72 -5.72
CA VAL A 279 17.99 -12.56 -6.19
C VAL A 279 18.43 -12.26 -7.62
N ASP A 280 17.47 -12.13 -8.52
CA ASP A 280 17.67 -11.77 -9.91
C ASP A 280 16.44 -10.97 -10.38
N LEU A 281 16.49 -9.65 -10.15
CA LEU A 281 15.44 -8.68 -10.48
C LEU A 281 16.01 -7.61 -11.42
N GLN A 282 15.14 -6.81 -12.03
CA GLN A 282 15.59 -5.59 -12.70
C GLN A 282 16.33 -4.70 -11.69
N ALA A 283 17.51 -4.22 -12.08
CA ALA A 283 18.19 -3.20 -11.32
C ALA A 283 17.61 -1.83 -11.65
N SER A 284 17.37 -1.03 -10.63
CA SER A 284 17.01 0.37 -10.78
C SER A 284 17.68 1.24 -9.71
N SER A 285 17.73 2.54 -9.93
CA SER A 285 18.48 3.47 -9.08
C SER A 285 17.87 3.65 -7.69
N ASN A 286 16.57 3.35 -7.51
CA ASN A 286 15.88 3.56 -6.25
C ASN A 286 15.07 2.34 -5.76
N CYS A 287 14.91 1.29 -6.58
CA CYS A 287 14.17 0.07 -6.28
C CYS A 287 12.77 0.32 -5.68
N ARG A 288 12.12 1.45 -5.98
CA ARG A 288 10.91 1.88 -5.27
C ARG A 288 9.65 1.90 -6.15
N TYR A 289 9.81 2.15 -7.44
CA TYR A 289 8.71 2.22 -8.41
C TYR A 289 8.78 1.11 -9.48
N ASP A 290 9.95 0.49 -9.61
CA ASP A 290 10.22 -0.62 -10.52
C ASP A 290 10.10 -1.95 -9.77
N ASP A 291 10.74 -3.00 -10.30
CA ASP A 291 10.87 -4.28 -9.61
C ASP A 291 11.52 -4.11 -8.23
N ALA A 292 10.81 -4.54 -7.20
CA ALA A 292 11.23 -4.30 -5.81
C ALA A 292 10.83 -5.45 -4.90
N ILE A 293 11.74 -5.81 -3.99
CA ILE A 293 11.41 -6.59 -2.80
C ILE A 293 11.43 -5.65 -1.60
N MET A 294 10.32 -5.59 -0.88
CA MET A 294 10.16 -4.87 0.38
C MET A 294 10.05 -5.88 1.52
N ILE A 295 10.89 -5.74 2.54
CA ILE A 295 10.84 -6.55 3.75
C ILE A 295 10.26 -5.71 4.87
N TYR A 296 9.17 -6.19 5.48
CA TYR A 296 8.55 -5.57 6.65
C TYR A 296 8.74 -6.46 7.89
N ASN A 297 9.14 -5.83 8.99
CA ASN A 297 9.13 -6.44 10.31
C ASN A 297 7.89 -5.97 11.08
N TRP A 298 7.22 -6.86 11.79
CA TRP A 298 6.22 -6.45 12.76
C TRP A 298 6.90 -5.80 13.97
N SER A 299 6.50 -4.59 14.33
CA SER A 299 6.94 -3.91 15.56
C SER A 299 5.96 -2.80 15.95
N ASP A 300 5.73 -2.61 17.25
CA ASP A 300 4.91 -1.52 17.79
C ASP A 300 3.50 -1.43 17.17
N GLY A 301 2.86 -2.57 16.94
CA GLY A 301 1.50 -2.63 16.43
C GLY A 301 1.35 -2.32 14.94
N ARG A 302 2.44 -2.34 14.17
CA ARG A 302 2.42 -2.15 12.72
C ARG A 302 3.54 -2.92 12.02
N TYR A 303 3.40 -3.08 10.72
CA TYR A 303 4.51 -3.48 9.86
C TYR A 303 5.40 -2.26 9.56
N VAL A 304 6.69 -2.39 9.84
CA VAL A 304 7.71 -1.37 9.58
C VAL A 304 8.62 -1.85 8.45
N LEU A 305 8.76 -1.03 7.41
CA LEU A 305 9.66 -1.31 6.30
C LEU A 305 11.11 -1.34 6.81
N VAL A 306 11.77 -2.49 6.67
CA VAL A 306 13.16 -2.71 7.08
C VAL A 306 14.10 -2.35 5.95
N THR A 307 13.81 -2.85 4.74
CA THR A 307 14.63 -2.61 3.56
C THR A 307 13.82 -2.80 2.29
N VAL A 308 14.26 -2.09 1.25
CA VAL A 308 13.80 -2.25 -0.12
C VAL A 308 15.04 -2.47 -1.00
N PHE A 309 14.99 -3.45 -1.88
CA PHE A 309 16.11 -3.76 -2.77
C PHE A 309 15.64 -4.39 -4.08
N CYS A 310 16.50 -4.31 -5.08
CA CYS A 310 16.32 -4.83 -6.43
C CYS A 310 17.69 -5.19 -7.06
N GLY A 311 17.71 -5.59 -8.32
CA GLY A 311 18.91 -6.14 -8.96
C GLY A 311 19.26 -7.53 -8.44
N ASN A 312 20.56 -7.84 -8.39
CA ASN A 312 21.05 -9.21 -8.17
C ASN A 312 21.89 -9.36 -6.89
N THR A 313 21.91 -8.32 -6.05
CA THR A 313 22.66 -8.31 -4.80
C THR A 313 21.82 -8.92 -3.68
N ILE A 314 22.36 -9.94 -3.01
CA ILE A 314 21.71 -10.55 -1.85
C ILE A 314 21.76 -9.55 -0.67
N PRO A 315 20.62 -9.17 -0.06
CA PRO A 315 20.58 -8.27 1.08
C PRO A 315 21.08 -8.94 2.36
N ALA A 316 21.30 -8.14 3.41
CA ALA A 316 21.54 -8.65 4.74
C ALA A 316 20.33 -9.44 5.28
N SER A 317 20.59 -10.43 6.12
CA SER A 317 19.54 -11.21 6.78
C SER A 317 18.73 -10.36 7.75
N VAL A 318 17.42 -10.61 7.83
CA VAL A 318 16.50 -9.87 8.71
C VAL A 318 15.86 -10.83 9.71
N THR A 319 15.97 -10.53 11.01
CA THR A 319 15.29 -11.30 12.06
C THR A 319 14.02 -10.59 12.49
N PHE A 320 12.87 -11.27 12.41
CA PHE A 320 11.59 -10.72 12.85
C PHE A 320 11.45 -10.84 14.36
N GLN A 321 11.75 -9.76 15.07
CA GLN A 321 11.89 -9.76 16.53
C GLN A 321 10.58 -10.09 17.28
N ASP A 322 9.45 -9.69 16.72
CA ASP A 322 8.11 -9.95 17.29
C ASP A 322 7.42 -11.19 16.68
N GLY A 323 8.18 -11.98 15.92
CA GLY A 323 7.74 -13.27 15.38
C GLY A 323 6.84 -13.19 14.15
N ALA A 324 6.66 -12.00 13.58
CA ALA A 324 5.91 -11.80 12.35
C ALA A 324 6.63 -10.82 11.41
N GLY A 325 6.55 -11.10 10.11
CA GLY A 325 7.08 -10.23 9.06
C GLY A 325 6.39 -10.48 7.72
N LEU A 326 6.75 -9.70 6.72
CA LEU A 326 6.21 -9.80 5.36
C LEU A 326 7.33 -9.55 4.35
N VAL A 327 7.42 -10.42 3.34
CA VAL A 327 8.12 -10.10 2.09
C VAL A 327 7.06 -9.74 1.05
N LEU A 328 7.17 -8.56 0.46
CA LEU A 328 6.34 -8.09 -0.64
C LEU A 328 7.22 -7.92 -1.86
N PHE A 329 6.86 -8.54 -2.96
CA PHE A 329 7.48 -8.33 -4.26
C PHE A 329 6.49 -7.68 -5.22
N GLN A 330 6.95 -6.70 -5.98
CA GLN A 330 6.21 -6.09 -7.08
C GLN A 330 7.08 -6.00 -8.33
N SER A 331 6.47 -6.10 -9.51
CA SER A 331 7.15 -5.93 -10.80
C SER A 331 6.50 -4.93 -11.72
N ASP A 332 7.29 -4.24 -12.53
CA ASP A 332 6.85 -3.19 -13.44
C ASP A 332 6.44 -3.71 -14.84
N LEU A 333 6.44 -2.83 -15.84
CA LEU A 333 6.12 -3.11 -17.24
C LEU A 333 7.17 -3.95 -17.98
N ILE A 334 8.34 -4.14 -17.42
CA ILE A 334 9.52 -4.72 -18.06
C ILE A 334 9.88 -6.01 -17.32
N ASN A 335 9.81 -7.14 -18.02
CA ASN A 335 10.25 -8.41 -17.46
C ASN A 335 11.77 -8.53 -17.56
N ALA A 336 12.50 -8.37 -16.46
CA ALA A 336 13.97 -8.48 -16.49
C ALA A 336 14.53 -9.77 -15.91
N GLY A 337 14.03 -10.29 -14.79
CA GLY A 337 14.74 -11.33 -14.02
C GLY A 337 14.05 -12.68 -13.85
N THR A 338 14.73 -13.60 -13.17
CA THR A 338 14.27 -14.95 -12.77
C THR A 338 13.73 -15.03 -11.33
N GLY A 339 13.58 -13.86 -10.69
CA GLY A 339 12.99 -13.72 -9.38
C GLY A 339 13.98 -14.03 -8.26
N PHE A 340 13.53 -14.70 -7.21
CA PHE A 340 14.30 -14.83 -5.98
C PHE A 340 14.02 -16.13 -5.23
N GLU A 341 14.94 -16.46 -4.33
CA GLU A 341 14.77 -17.51 -3.34
C GLU A 341 15.16 -16.98 -1.96
N PHE A 342 14.38 -17.36 -0.96
CA PHE A 342 14.70 -17.11 0.43
C PHE A 342 14.37 -18.30 1.31
N GLN A 343 15.02 -18.32 2.46
CA GLN A 343 14.76 -19.27 3.53
C GLN A 343 14.47 -18.49 4.80
N TYR A 344 13.67 -19.09 5.67
CA TYR A 344 13.45 -18.57 7.01
C TYR A 344 13.55 -19.70 8.03
N GLU A 345 14.08 -19.38 9.21
CA GLU A 345 14.17 -20.26 10.36
C GLU A 345 14.08 -19.48 11.67
#